data_AF-A0A834YSF3-F1
#
_entry.id   AF-A0A834YSF3-F1
#
_cell.length_a   1.000
_cell.length_b   1.000
_cell.length_c   1.000
_cell.angle_alpha   90.00
_cell.angle_beta   90.00
_cell.angle_gamma   90.00
#
_symmetry.space_group_name_H-M   'P 1'
#
loop_
_entity.id
_entity.type
_entity.pdbx_description
1 polymer ?
#
loop_
_entity_poly.entity_id
_entity_poly.type
_entity_poly.pdbx_seq_one_letter_code
_entity_poly.pdbx_strand_id
1 'polypeptide(L)'
;MYSSITLHIAIIMFLHQIEGLSNMLKTNLHKGISGDDADLLKRKNAFGSNTYPQKKGRSFWMFLWDACKDLTLIILEIAAAASLAFGIKSEVILSIG
;
A
#
# COMPACT_ATOMS: atom_id res chain seq x y z
N MET A 1 -10.12 4.38 -49.94
CA MET A 1 -8.68 4.31 -50.29
C MET A 1 -7.81 4.96 -49.21
N TYR A 2 -8.02 6.24 -48.84
CA TYR A 2 -7.27 6.92 -47.76
C TYR A 2 -7.28 6.19 -46.41
N SER A 3 -8.44 5.71 -45.94
CA SER A 3 -8.53 4.97 -44.66
C SER A 3 -7.68 3.69 -44.62
N SER A 4 -7.56 2.96 -45.73
CA SER A 4 -6.74 1.75 -45.81
C SER A 4 -5.24 2.05 -45.78
N ILE A 5 -4.82 3.17 -46.38
CA ILE A 5 -3.42 3.61 -46.41
C ILE A 5 -3.02 4.10 -45.01
N THR A 6 -3.85 4.91 -44.36
CA THR A 6 -3.62 5.37 -42.98
C THR A 6 -3.47 4.20 -42.01
N LEU A 7 -4.30 3.16 -42.14
CA LEU A 7 -4.19 1.95 -41.33
C LEU A 7 -2.85 1.22 -41.55
N HIS A 8 -2.42 1.08 -42.80
CA HIS A 8 -1.15 0.42 -43.14
C HIS A 8 0.05 1.16 -42.53
N ILE A 9 0.07 2.48 -42.63
CA ILE A 9 1.14 3.30 -42.06
C ILE A 9 1.14 3.19 -40.53
N ALA A 10 -0.04 3.21 -39.88
CA ALA A 10 -0.16 3.05 -38.44
C ALA A 10 0.37 1.68 -37.96
N ILE A 11 0.09 0.61 -38.69
CA ILE A 11 0.61 -0.73 -38.38
C ILE A 11 2.14 -0.75 -38.46
N ILE A 12 2.73 -0.18 -39.51
CA ILE A 12 4.18 -0.12 -39.67
C ILE A 12 4.83 0.67 -38.51
N MET A 13 4.26 1.81 -38.13
CA MET A 13 4.75 2.60 -37.01
C MET A 13 4.68 1.82 -35.68
N PHE A 14 3.61 1.08 -35.46
CA PHE A 14 3.42 0.26 -34.27
C PHE A 14 4.42 -0.91 -34.21
N LEU A 15 4.66 -1.61 -35.32
CA LEU A 15 5.64 -2.69 -35.39
C LEU A 15 7.06 -2.19 -35.05
N HIS A 16 7.44 -1.03 -35.59
CA HIS A 16 8.73 -0.42 -35.27
C HIS A 16 8.84 -0.04 -33.78
N GLN A 17 7.74 0.45 -33.17
CA GLN A 17 7.72 0.73 -31.74
C GLN A 17 7.92 -0.53 -30.89
N ILE A 18 7.31 -1.65 -31.30
CA ILE A 18 7.44 -2.94 -30.60
C ILE A 18 8.88 -3.45 -30.65
N GLU A 19 9.55 -3.37 -31.80
CA GLU A 19 10.95 -3.76 -31.92
C GLU A 19 11.87 -2.90 -31.05
N GLY A 20 11.64 -1.58 -31.04
CA GLY A 20 12.37 -0.65 -30.19
C GLY A 20 12.21 -0.97 -28.70
N LEU A 21 10.98 -1.28 -28.28
CA LEU A 21 10.69 -1.67 -26.90
C LEU A 21 11.37 -2.99 -26.50
N SER A 22 11.35 -3.99 -27.39
CA SER A 22 12.00 -5.28 -27.14
C SER A 22 13.51 -5.13 -26.97
N ASN A 23 14.14 -4.26 -27.78
CA ASN A 23 15.56 -3.94 -27.65
C ASN A 23 15.87 -3.24 -26.32
N MET A 24 15.04 -2.27 -25.93
CA MET A 24 15.22 -1.54 -24.66
C MET A 24 15.10 -2.46 -23.44
N LEU A 25 14.17 -3.42 -23.49
CA LEU A 25 13.94 -4.41 -22.42
C LEU A 25 14.91 -5.61 -22.49
N LYS A 26 15.78 -5.68 -23.51
CA LYS A 26 16.63 -6.85 -23.81
C LYS A 26 15.82 -8.15 -23.77
N THR A 27 14.72 -8.17 -24.53
CA THR A 27 13.84 -9.33 -24.68
C THR A 27 13.79 -9.78 -26.12
N ASN A 28 13.45 -11.06 -26.35
CA ASN A 28 13.09 -11.54 -27.67
C ASN A 28 11.55 -11.51 -27.83
N LEU A 29 11.05 -11.00 -28.95
CA LEU A 29 9.59 -10.90 -29.20
C LEU A 29 8.88 -12.26 -29.30
N HIS A 30 9.59 -13.30 -29.76
CA HIS A 30 9.00 -14.63 -29.99
C HIS A 30 9.31 -15.61 -28.85
N LYS A 31 10.50 -15.53 -28.27
CA LYS A 31 11.00 -16.45 -27.23
C LYS A 31 10.96 -15.85 -25.82
N GLY A 32 10.71 -14.54 -25.69
CA GLY A 32 10.73 -13.86 -24.40
C GLY A 32 12.14 -13.76 -23.81
N ILE A 33 12.26 -14.03 -22.51
CA ILE A 33 13.53 -14.02 -21.77
C ILE A 33 14.07 -15.43 -21.64
N SER A 34 15.39 -15.58 -21.53
CA SER A 34 16.04 -16.89 -21.48
C SER A 34 15.71 -17.70 -20.23
N GLY A 35 15.26 -17.03 -19.14
CA GLY A 35 14.85 -17.68 -17.89
C GLY A 35 15.99 -18.25 -17.04
N ASP A 36 17.24 -18.03 -17.44
CA ASP A 36 18.44 -18.41 -16.68
C ASP A 36 18.54 -17.60 -15.37
N ASP A 37 18.93 -18.25 -14.27
CA ASP A 37 19.02 -17.61 -12.96
C ASP A 37 19.95 -16.37 -12.97
N ALA A 38 21.03 -16.39 -13.74
CA ALA A 38 21.92 -15.23 -13.87
C ALA A 38 21.29 -14.10 -14.69
N ASP A 39 20.46 -14.40 -15.71
CA ASP A 39 19.70 -13.39 -16.46
C ASP A 39 18.61 -12.76 -15.57
N LEU A 40 17.88 -13.59 -14.82
CA LEU A 40 16.84 -13.13 -13.89
C LEU A 40 17.43 -12.27 -12.77
N LEU A 41 18.59 -12.65 -12.22
CA LEU A 41 19.27 -11.89 -11.18
C LEU A 41 19.78 -10.53 -11.70
N LYS A 42 20.35 -10.50 -12.90
CA LYS A 42 20.74 -9.23 -13.56
C LYS A 42 19.55 -8.31 -13.79
N ARG A 43 18.41 -8.86 -14.23
CA ARG A 43 17.17 -8.09 -14.44
C ARG A 43 16.61 -7.56 -13.12
N LYS A 44 16.57 -8.38 -12.07
CA LYS A 44 16.13 -7.96 -10.73
C LYS A 44 17.02 -6.84 -10.17
N ASN A 45 18.32 -6.87 -10.46
CA ASN A 45 19.24 -5.80 -10.07
C ASN A 45 19.05 -4.52 -10.89
N ALA A 46 18.72 -4.62 -12.18
CA ALA A 46 18.55 -3.46 -13.06
C ALA A 46 17.17 -2.76 -12.89
N PHE A 47 16.10 -3.54 -12.73
CA PHE A 47 14.71 -3.05 -12.70
C PHE A 47 14.07 -3.09 -11.31
N GLY A 48 14.72 -3.74 -10.34
CA GLY A 48 14.15 -3.99 -9.02
C GLY A 48 13.20 -5.19 -8.99
N SER A 49 12.68 -5.48 -7.80
CA SER A 49 11.64 -6.50 -7.63
C SER A 49 10.29 -5.94 -8.04
N ASN A 50 9.51 -6.69 -8.82
CA ASN A 50 8.11 -6.36 -9.13
C ASN A 50 7.21 -6.70 -7.93
N THR A 51 7.54 -6.14 -6.77
CA THR A 51 6.81 -6.34 -5.53
C THR A 51 6.46 -4.97 -5.00
N TYR A 52 5.16 -4.67 -4.95
CA TYR A 52 4.69 -3.43 -4.34
C TYR A 52 5.27 -3.30 -2.93
N PRO A 53 5.79 -2.11 -2.56
CA PRO A 53 6.26 -1.89 -1.21
C PRO A 53 5.09 -2.12 -0.26
N GLN A 54 5.17 -3.22 0.49
CA GLN A 54 4.20 -3.53 1.53
C GLN A 54 4.28 -2.41 2.56
N LYS A 55 3.22 -1.61 2.69
CA LYS A 55 3.11 -0.67 3.81
C LYS A 55 3.22 -1.53 5.08
N LYS A 56 4.24 -1.29 5.90
CA LYS A 56 4.31 -1.93 7.22
C LYS A 56 2.96 -1.71 7.90
N GLY A 57 2.27 -2.79 8.22
CA GLY A 57 0.97 -2.71 8.88
C GLY A 57 1.10 -1.84 10.12
N ARG A 58 0.20 -0.86 10.28
CA ARG A 58 0.15 -0.10 11.53
C ARG A 58 -0.15 -1.09 12.66
N SER A 59 0.64 -1.06 13.71
CA SER A 59 0.41 -1.92 14.87
C SER A 59 -0.86 -1.50 15.60
N PHE A 60 -1.52 -2.45 16.27
CA PHE A 60 -2.68 -2.18 17.12
C PHE A 60 -2.38 -1.08 18.16
N TRP A 61 -1.18 -1.10 18.74
CA TRP A 61 -0.71 -0.07 19.67
C TRP A 61 -0.67 1.34 19.07
N MET A 62 -0.34 1.46 17.79
CA MET A 62 -0.34 2.75 17.09
C MET A 62 -1.77 3.25 16.86
N PHE A 63 -2.72 2.36 16.59
CA PHE A 63 -4.14 2.72 16.52
C PHE A 63 -4.71 3.11 17.89
N LEU A 64 -4.35 2.38 18.95
CA LEU A 64 -4.78 2.69 20.31
C LEU A 64 -4.24 4.05 20.77
N TRP A 65 -2.96 4.36 20.48
CA TRP A 65 -2.36 5.66 20.76
C TRP A 65 -2.93 6.81 19.92
N ASP A 66 -3.45 6.51 18.73
CA ASP A 66 -4.14 7.48 17.87
C ASP A 66 -5.54 7.78 18.44
N ALA A 67 -6.30 6.73 18.78
CA ALA A 67 -7.62 6.82 19.38
C ALA A 67 -7.61 7.48 20.76
N CYS A 68 -6.63 7.20 21.61
CA CYS A 68 -6.50 7.85 22.92
C CYS A 68 -6.24 9.37 22.84
N LYS A 69 -5.83 9.92 21.68
CA LYS A 69 -5.73 11.39 21.50
C LYS A 69 -7.05 12.05 21.11
N ASP A 70 -8.09 11.25 20.86
CA ASP A 70 -9.40 11.78 20.56
C ASP A 70 -10.02 12.34 21.84
N LEU A 71 -10.25 13.65 21.84
CA LEU A 71 -10.73 14.44 22.99
C LEU A 71 -11.94 13.79 23.68
N THR A 72 -12.78 13.12 22.90
CA THR A 72 -13.98 12.40 23.37
C THR A 72 -13.66 11.25 24.33
N LEU A 73 -12.64 10.42 24.03
CA LEU A 73 -12.26 9.29 24.89
C LEU A 73 -11.61 9.75 26.20
N ILE A 74 -10.84 10.84 26.15
CA ILE A 74 -10.23 11.44 27.33
C ILE A 74 -11.30 11.97 28.29
N ILE A 75 -12.31 12.66 27.77
CA ILE A 75 -13.43 13.18 28.58
C ILE A 75 -14.22 12.03 29.22
N LEU A 76 -14.46 10.94 28.48
CA LEU A 76 -15.17 9.77 28.99
C LEU A 76 -14.40 9.05 30.10
N GLU A 77 -13.08 8.88 29.96
CA GLU A 77 -12.24 8.26 30.99
C GLU A 77 -12.24 9.09 32.28
N ILE A 78 -12.08 10.42 32.17
CA ILE A 78 -12.14 11.33 33.31
C ILE A 78 -13.52 11.29 33.99
N ALA A 79 -14.59 11.30 33.19
CA ALA A 79 -15.96 11.21 33.71
C ALA A 79 -16.20 9.86 34.43
N ALA A 80 -15.70 8.75 33.88
CA ALA A 80 -15.78 7.43 34.49
C ALA A 80 -14.99 7.35 35.81
N ALA A 81 -13.76 7.86 35.83
CA ALA A 81 -12.93 7.92 37.04
C ALA A 81 -13.56 8.79 38.13
N ALA A 82 -14.10 9.96 37.74
CA ALA A 82 -14.85 10.82 38.66
C ALA A 82 -16.11 10.12 39.18
N SER A 83 -16.89 9.49 38.30
CA SER A 83 -18.11 8.73 38.67
C SER A 83 -17.80 7.60 39.65
N LEU A 84 -16.69 6.88 39.45
CA LEU A 84 -16.24 5.85 40.38
C LEU A 84 -15.84 6.44 41.73
N ALA A 85 -15.06 7.53 41.75
CA ALA A 85 -14.61 8.18 42.97
C ALA A 85 -15.77 8.78 43.78
N PHE A 86 -16.74 9.40 43.10
CA PHE A 86 -17.94 9.95 43.72
C PHE A 86 -18.88 8.84 44.18
N GLY A 87 -19.08 7.79 43.37
CA GLY A 87 -19.89 6.63 43.74
C GLY A 87 -19.35 5.95 45.00
N ILE A 88 -18.04 5.68 45.08
CA ILE A 88 -17.46 5.08 46.29
C ILE A 88 -17.61 6.01 47.50
N LYS A 89 -17.47 7.33 47.34
CA LYS A 89 -17.68 8.29 48.45
C LYS A 89 -19.13 8.32 48.92
N SER A 90 -20.13 8.29 48.02
CA SER A 90 -21.54 8.33 48.42
C SER A 90 -21.97 7.08 49.18
N GLU A 91 -21.53 5.90 48.73
CA GLU A 91 -21.83 4.63 49.40
C GLU A 91 -21.15 4.54 50.78
N VAL A 92 -19.90 5.00 50.89
CA VAL A 92 -19.18 5.02 52.17
C VAL A 92 -19.82 6.04 53.11
N ILE A 93 -20.11 7.27 52.67
CA ILE A 93 -20.69 8.33 53.52
C ILE A 93 -22.09 7.95 54.03
N LEU A 94 -22.90 7.24 53.25
CA LEU A 94 -24.22 6.74 53.69
C LEU A 94 -24.14 5.54 54.67
N SER A 95 -22.99 4.86 54.76
CA SER A 95 -22.80 3.69 55.62
C SER A 95 -22.27 4.05 57.03
N ILE A 96 -21.66 5.24 57.18
CA ILE A 96 -21.09 5.75 58.44
C ILE A 96 -21.95 6.80 59.16
N GLY A 97 -23.09 7.21 58.61
CA GLY A 97 -24.07 8.11 59.25
C GLY A 97 -25.32 7.36 59.69
#